data_AF-A0A673J9D0-F1
#
_entry.id   AF-A0A673J9D0-F1
#
_cell.length_a   1.000
_cell.length_b   1.000
_cell.length_c   1.000
_cell.angle_alpha   90.00
_cell.angle_beta   90.00
_cell.angle_gamma   90.00
#
_symmetry.space_group_name_H-M   'P 1'
#
loop_
_entity.id
_entity.type
_entity.pdbx_description
1 polymer ?
#
loop_
_entity_poly.entity_id
_entity_poly.type
_entity_poly.pdbx_seq_one_letter_code
_entity_poly.pdbx_strand_id
1 'polypeptide(L)'
;MYPDHFLVTAVNFLLLFPGFYSTIAVTTLQCFRGCALRDSAFVAKKPGCRSLRINAEACWGRCHTWERPVPEPPYIQRHHRVCTYSPTRHLTARLPGCRPGVSPIYYYPQALQCDCTYCSSNHTECETF
;
A
#
# COMPACT_ATOMS: atom_id res chain seq x y z
N MET A 1 -4.20 6.80 -24.01
CA MET A 1 -4.50 6.72 -25.46
C MET A 1 -4.54 5.26 -25.87
N TYR A 2 -5.43 4.87 -26.81
CA TYR A 2 -5.85 3.50 -27.21
C TYR A 2 -7.07 2.83 -26.53
N PRO A 3 -8.17 3.54 -26.18
CA PRO A 3 -9.47 2.87 -25.97
C PRO A 3 -10.30 2.71 -27.26
N ASP A 4 -10.10 3.54 -28.29
CA ASP A 4 -11.02 3.60 -29.45
C ASP A 4 -10.87 2.45 -30.47
N HIS A 5 -9.67 1.88 -30.64
CA HIS A 5 -9.43 0.83 -31.64
C HIS A 5 -10.10 -0.51 -31.28
N PHE A 6 -10.39 -0.73 -30.00
CA PHE A 6 -11.03 -1.96 -29.51
C PHE A 6 -12.56 -1.93 -29.70
N LEU A 7 -13.14 -0.73 -29.72
CA LEU A 7 -14.59 -0.53 -29.87
C LEU A 7 -15.04 -0.85 -31.31
N VAL A 8 -14.24 -0.46 -32.30
CA VAL A 8 -14.59 -0.59 -33.73
C VAL A 8 -14.60 -2.06 -34.21
N THR A 9 -13.70 -2.88 -33.68
CA THR A 9 -13.60 -4.31 -34.04
C THR A 9 -14.75 -5.14 -33.45
N ALA A 10 -15.25 -4.78 -32.27
CA ALA A 10 -16.38 -5.46 -31.62
C ALA A 10 -17.71 -5.22 -32.36
N VAL A 11 -17.95 -4.01 -32.89
CA VAL A 11 -19.17 -3.68 -33.63
C VAL A 11 -19.26 -4.45 -34.95
N ASN A 12 -18.14 -4.58 -35.68
CA ASN A 12 -18.12 -5.35 -36.94
C ASN A 12 -18.35 -6.85 -36.74
N PHE A 13 -17.91 -7.42 -35.61
CA PHE A 13 -18.09 -8.85 -35.32
C PHE A 13 -19.54 -9.20 -34.94
N LEU A 14 -20.25 -8.27 -34.27
CA LEU A 14 -21.66 -8.42 -33.91
C LEU A 14 -22.61 -8.43 -35.11
N LEU A 15 -22.21 -7.82 -36.24
CA LEU A 15 -23.03 -7.77 -37.45
C LEU A 15 -22.96 -9.06 -38.29
N LEU A 16 -21.97 -9.94 -38.07
CA LEU A 16 -21.73 -11.12 -38.90
C LEU A 16 -22.22 -12.44 -38.28
N PHE A 17 -22.54 -12.49 -36.98
CA PHE A 17 -23.00 -13.70 -36.30
C PHE A 17 -24.10 -13.40 -35.27
N PRO A 18 -25.39 -13.36 -35.65
CA PRO A 18 -26.51 -13.03 -34.76
C PRO A 18 -26.81 -14.07 -33.66
N GLY A 19 -25.97 -15.09 -33.49
CA GLY A 19 -26.19 -16.22 -32.58
C GLY A 19 -25.18 -16.37 -31.44
N PHE A 20 -24.20 -15.49 -31.29
CA PHE A 20 -23.19 -15.57 -30.24
C PHE A 20 -23.30 -14.38 -29.28
N TYR A 21 -24.26 -14.45 -28.35
CA TYR A 21 -24.27 -13.55 -27.19
C TYR A 21 -23.13 -13.96 -26.24
N SER A 22 -21.91 -13.53 -26.55
CA SER A 22 -20.81 -13.57 -25.60
C SER A 22 -21.09 -12.56 -24.49
N THR A 23 -21.49 -13.02 -23.32
CA THR A 23 -21.55 -12.18 -22.11
C THR A 23 -20.12 -11.83 -21.71
N ILE A 24 -19.62 -10.69 -22.19
CA ILE A 24 -18.35 -10.13 -21.72
C ILE A 24 -18.59 -9.67 -20.28
N ALA A 25 -18.07 -10.43 -19.32
CA ALA A 25 -17.97 -9.98 -17.94
C ALA A 25 -16.91 -8.88 -17.88
N VAL A 26 -17.34 -7.62 -17.95
CA VAL A 26 -16.46 -6.46 -17.75
C VAL A 26 -16.12 -6.40 -16.26
N THR A 27 -15.04 -7.06 -15.85
CA THR A 27 -14.49 -6.89 -14.51
C THR A 27 -13.84 -5.52 -14.44
N THR A 28 -14.50 -4.55 -13.81
CA THR A 28 -13.84 -3.30 -13.46
C THR A 28 -12.83 -3.63 -12.36
N LEU A 29 -11.53 -3.47 -12.65
CA LEU A 29 -10.49 -3.41 -11.61
C LEU A 29 -10.74 -2.11 -10.84
N GLN A 30 -11.64 -2.17 -9.86
CA GLN A 30 -11.90 -1.04 -8.98
C GLN A 30 -10.61 -0.76 -8.21
N CYS A 31 -9.93 0.31 -8.61
CA CYS A 31 -8.78 0.82 -7.88
C CYS A 31 -9.26 1.25 -6.49
N PHE A 32 -8.94 0.48 -5.46
CA PHE A 32 -9.21 0.88 -4.08
C PHE A 32 -8.41 2.15 -3.75
N ARG A 33 -9.12 3.24 -3.41
CA ARG A 33 -8.55 4.55 -3.06
C ARG A 33 -8.67 4.87 -1.56
N GLY A 34 -8.38 3.90 -0.70
CA GLY A 34 -8.34 4.07 0.76
C GLY A 34 -7.02 3.63 1.36
N CYS A 35 -6.94 3.62 2.70
CA CYS A 35 -5.85 3.03 3.48
C CYS A 35 -6.18 1.57 3.82
N ALA A 36 -5.29 0.63 3.48
CA ALA A 36 -5.51 -0.80 3.72
C ALA A 36 -4.19 -1.58 3.84
N LEU A 37 -4.28 -2.80 4.36
CA LEU A 37 -3.18 -3.77 4.37
C LEU A 37 -2.84 -4.23 2.95
N ARG A 38 -1.54 -4.34 2.67
CA ARG A 38 -1.00 -4.94 1.45
C ARG A 38 0.29 -5.69 1.72
N ASP A 39 0.46 -6.78 0.98
CA ASP A 39 1.73 -7.50 0.93
C ASP A 39 2.81 -6.62 0.32
N SER A 40 3.82 -6.35 1.12
CA SER A 40 4.93 -5.48 0.77
C SER A 40 6.25 -6.19 1.05
N ALA A 41 7.20 -6.01 0.15
CA ALA A 41 8.50 -6.66 0.25
C ALA A 41 9.58 -5.64 0.56
N PHE A 42 10.36 -5.90 1.60
CA PHE A 42 11.51 -5.08 1.98
C PHE A 42 12.78 -5.93 2.11
N VAL A 43 13.94 -5.27 2.15
CA VAL A 43 15.24 -5.94 2.29
C VAL A 43 15.75 -5.74 3.70
N ALA A 44 15.73 -6.80 4.50
CA ALA A 44 16.30 -6.80 5.84
C ALA A 44 17.82 -6.79 5.74
N LYS A 45 18.44 -5.77 6.36
CA LYS A 45 19.88 -5.59 6.45
C LYS A 45 20.28 -5.59 7.92
N LYS A 46 21.25 -6.43 8.27
CA LYS A 46 21.86 -6.49 9.61
C LYS A 46 23.37 -6.61 9.48
N PRO A 47 24.16 -5.79 10.18
CA PRO A 47 25.62 -5.89 10.15
C PRO A 47 26.09 -7.31 10.51
N GLY A 48 27.01 -7.85 9.72
CA GLY A 48 27.57 -9.18 9.95
C GLY A 48 26.75 -10.36 9.41
N CYS A 49 25.61 -10.12 8.75
CA CYS A 49 24.82 -11.13 8.04
C CYS A 49 24.59 -10.71 6.58
N ARG A 50 24.20 -11.67 5.72
CA ARG A 50 23.74 -11.40 4.36
C ARG A 50 22.29 -10.89 4.41
N SER A 51 21.96 -9.95 3.52
CA SER A 51 20.60 -9.40 3.42
C SER A 51 19.59 -10.45 2.96
N LEU A 52 18.32 -10.28 3.38
CA LEU A 52 17.21 -11.15 3.03
C LEU A 52 16.01 -10.31 2.60
N ARG A 53 15.34 -10.69 1.52
CA ARG A 53 14.06 -10.08 1.12
C ARG A 53 12.94 -10.73 1.93
N ILE A 54 12.18 -9.92 2.65
CA ILE A 54 11.07 -10.35 3.51
C ILE A 54 9.78 -9.76 2.94
N ASN A 55 8.75 -10.60 2.84
CA ASN A 55 7.40 -10.15 2.56
C ASN A 55 6.65 -10.02 3.89
N ALA A 56 6.01 -8.88 4.11
CA ALA A 56 5.18 -8.63 5.28
C ALA A 56 3.97 -7.80 4.89
N GLU A 57 2.89 -7.92 5.66
CA GLU A 57 1.76 -7.01 5.52
C GLU A 57 2.13 -5.63 6.05
N ALA A 58 1.95 -4.62 5.21
CA ALA A 58 2.19 -3.22 5.51
C ALA A 58 0.99 -2.37 5.10
N CYS A 59 0.90 -1.17 5.65
CA CYS A 59 -0.15 -0.23 5.27
C CYS A 59 0.20 0.56 4.03
N TRP A 60 -0.75 0.58 3.10
CA TRP A 60 -0.64 1.34 1.86
C TRP A 60 -1.97 2.03 1.56
N GLY A 61 -1.90 3.26 1.09
CA GLY A 61 -3.09 3.94 0.61
C GLY A 61 -3.06 5.45 0.69
N ARG A 62 -4.25 6.03 0.64
CA ARG A 62 -4.46 7.47 0.78
C ARG A 62 -5.51 7.73 1.86
N CYS A 63 -5.33 8.84 2.56
CA CYS A 63 -6.26 9.34 3.56
C CYS A 63 -6.82 10.69 3.12
N HIS A 64 -8.02 11.01 3.56
CA HIS A 64 -8.60 12.33 3.35
C HIS A 64 -7.89 13.34 4.25
N THR A 65 -7.44 14.44 3.64
CA THR A 65 -6.83 15.56 4.32
C THR A 65 -7.48 16.86 3.88
N TRP A 66 -7.46 17.85 4.75
CA TRP A 66 -7.97 19.19 4.43
C TRP A 66 -7.35 20.24 5.34
N GLU A 67 -7.36 21.48 4.86
CA GLU A 67 -7.07 22.67 5.65
C GLU A 67 -8.22 23.66 5.48
N ARG A 68 -8.68 24.25 6.59
CA ARG A 68 -9.78 25.20 6.59
C ARG A 68 -9.30 26.52 7.20
N PRO A 69 -9.39 27.64 6.47
CA PRO A 69 -9.17 28.97 7.04
C PRO A 69 -10.19 29.25 8.15
N VAL A 70 -9.73 29.83 9.25
CA VAL A 70 -10.58 30.27 10.38
C VAL A 70 -10.28 31.73 10.74
N PRO A 71 -11.26 32.53 11.20
CA PRO A 71 -11.05 33.95 11.49
C PRO A 71 -10.09 34.21 12.66
N GLU A 72 -10.12 33.35 13.68
CA GLU A 72 -9.27 33.46 14.86
C GLU A 72 -7.93 32.70 14.70
N PRO A 73 -6.84 33.14 15.36
CA PRO A 73 -5.61 32.36 15.46
C PRO A 73 -5.88 30.91 15.88
N PRO A 74 -5.24 29.89 15.25
CA PRO A 74 -4.07 29.96 14.38
C PRO A 74 -4.38 30.22 12.88
N TYR A 75 -5.57 30.74 12.54
CA TYR A 75 -6.03 31.09 11.19
C TYR A 75 -6.22 29.94 10.20
N ILE A 76 -5.63 28.77 10.49
CA ILE A 76 -5.78 27.55 9.68
C ILE A 76 -6.02 26.38 10.62
N GLN A 77 -7.16 25.72 10.45
CA GLN A 77 -7.42 24.41 11.03
C GLN A 77 -6.95 23.33 10.06
N ARG A 78 -6.05 22.45 10.52
CA ARG A 78 -5.42 21.43 9.69
C ARG A 78 -5.90 20.03 10.08
N HIS A 79 -6.23 19.22 9.08
CA HIS A 79 -6.61 17.83 9.21
C HIS A 79 -5.70 16.97 8.36
N HIS A 80 -4.50 16.69 8.87
CA HIS A 80 -3.47 15.91 8.18
C HIS A 80 -3.39 14.51 8.76
N ARG A 81 -4.17 13.60 8.20
CA ARG A 81 -4.12 12.17 8.50
C ARG A 81 -3.20 11.46 7.51
N VAL A 82 -2.46 10.49 8.00
CA VAL A 82 -1.61 9.58 7.22
C VAL A 82 -2.10 8.15 7.37
N CYS A 83 -1.83 7.32 6.36
CA CYS A 83 -2.11 5.88 6.44
C CYS A 83 -0.99 5.22 7.23
N THR A 84 -1.29 4.75 8.44
CA THR A 84 -0.30 4.18 9.35
C THR A 84 -0.80 2.90 10.01
N TYR A 85 0.09 2.22 10.71
CA TYR A 85 -0.14 0.90 11.27
C TYR A 85 -0.88 1.02 12.62
N SER A 86 -2.02 0.34 12.76
CA SER A 86 -2.82 0.38 13.99
C SER A 86 -3.84 -0.76 13.99
N PRO A 87 -3.67 -1.85 14.77
CA PRO A 87 -2.47 -2.26 15.53
C PRO A 87 -1.33 -2.93 14.73
N THR A 88 -0.17 -3.11 15.37
CA THR A 88 1.04 -3.80 14.84
C THR A 88 1.44 -5.02 15.66
N ARG A 89 2.16 -5.95 15.03
CA ARG A 89 2.83 -7.08 15.68
C ARG A 89 4.31 -7.13 15.29
N HIS A 90 5.18 -7.47 16.23
CA HIS A 90 6.59 -7.72 15.94
C HIS A 90 6.82 -9.20 15.61
N LEU A 91 7.47 -9.44 14.48
CA LEU A 91 7.87 -10.77 14.01
C LEU A 91 9.39 -10.89 13.91
N THR A 92 9.84 -12.12 13.71
CA THR A 92 11.26 -12.43 13.51
C THR A 92 11.51 -13.14 12.19
N ALA A 93 12.67 -12.89 11.61
CA ALA A 93 13.21 -13.63 10.48
C ALA A 93 14.66 -14.03 10.77
N ARG A 94 15.11 -15.12 10.15
CA ARG A 94 16.48 -15.61 10.28
C ARG A 94 17.29 -15.23 9.04
N LEU A 95 18.28 -14.36 9.21
CA LEU A 95 19.16 -13.91 8.13
C LEU A 95 20.23 -14.96 7.80
N PRO A 96 20.55 -15.16 6.50
CA PRO A 96 21.57 -16.11 6.08
C PRO A 96 23.00 -15.54 6.22
N GLY A 97 24.00 -16.43 6.26
CA GLY A 97 25.42 -16.05 6.12
C GLY A 97 25.96 -15.14 7.22
N CYS A 98 25.53 -15.33 8.47
CA CYS A 98 26.01 -14.54 9.60
C CYS A 98 27.42 -14.98 10.04
N ARG A 99 28.24 -14.01 10.46
CA ARG A 99 29.56 -14.26 11.06
C ARG A 99 29.42 -14.98 12.42
N PRO A 100 30.46 -15.71 12.88
CA PRO A 100 30.47 -16.30 14.22
C PRO A 100 30.19 -15.25 15.30
N GLY A 101 29.35 -15.60 16.28
CA GLY A 101 28.95 -14.70 17.38
C GLY A 101 27.86 -13.68 17.02
N VAL A 102 27.46 -13.54 15.75
CA VAL A 102 26.36 -12.66 15.34
C VAL A 102 25.05 -13.43 15.34
N SER A 103 24.06 -12.95 16.11
CA SER A 103 22.72 -13.54 16.09
C SER A 103 22.07 -13.39 14.71
N PRO A 104 21.52 -14.47 14.11
CA PRO A 104 20.85 -14.40 12.83
C PRO A 104 19.42 -13.84 12.92
N ILE A 105 18.90 -13.57 14.12
CA ILE A 105 17.52 -13.11 14.31
C ILE A 105 17.42 -11.62 13.96
N TYR A 106 16.43 -11.28 13.12
CA TYR A 106 16.05 -9.92 12.74
C TYR A 106 14.60 -9.68 13.12
N TYR A 107 14.34 -8.60 13.84
CA TYR A 107 13.00 -8.21 14.29
C TYR A 107 12.42 -7.16 13.36
N TYR A 108 11.13 -7.30 13.00
CA TYR A 108 10.45 -6.33 12.14
C TYR A 108 8.96 -6.22 12.50
N PRO A 109 8.33 -5.05 12.29
CA PRO A 109 6.89 -4.89 12.47
C PRO A 109 6.11 -5.42 11.27
N GLN A 110 4.95 -5.98 11.54
CA GLN A 110 3.90 -6.31 10.56
C GLN A 110 2.61 -5.61 10.98
N ALA A 111 1.92 -4.99 10.03
CA ALA A 111 0.64 -4.35 10.30
C ALA A 111 -0.45 -5.42 10.42
N LEU A 112 -1.28 -5.31 11.46
CA LEU A 112 -2.49 -6.14 11.61
C LEU A 112 -3.74 -5.43 11.08
N GLN A 113 -3.67 -4.09 11.00
CA GLN A 113 -4.68 -3.21 10.47
C GLN A 113 -4.05 -1.85 10.16
N CYS A 114 -4.74 -1.09 9.32
CA CYS A 114 -4.31 0.23 8.87
C CYS A 114 -5.40 1.25 9.14
N ASP A 115 -5.01 2.40 9.66
CA ASP A 115 -5.92 3.51 9.96
C ASP A 115 -5.40 4.84 9.41
N CYS A 116 -6.34 5.73 9.11
CA CYS A 116 -6.05 7.12 8.80
C CYS A 116 -6.03 7.93 10.10
N THR A 117 -4.83 8.22 10.61
CA THR A 117 -4.66 8.98 11.86
C THR A 117 -3.46 9.91 11.79
N TYR A 118 -3.21 10.68 12.86
CA TYR A 118 -2.02 11.52 12.96
C TYR A 118 -0.76 10.67 13.00
N CYS A 119 0.29 11.11 12.33
CA CYS A 119 1.58 10.43 12.41
C CYS A 119 2.16 10.62 13.82
N SER A 120 2.50 9.51 14.49
CA SER A 120 3.11 9.54 15.83
C SER A 120 4.60 9.23 15.73
N SER A 121 5.43 10.20 16.10
CA SER A 121 6.90 10.06 16.15
C SER A 121 7.40 9.10 17.24
N ASN A 122 6.52 8.57 18.08
CA ASN A 122 6.87 7.59 19.10
C ASN A 122 7.28 6.24 18.50
N HIS A 123 6.64 5.85 17.39
CA HIS A 123 6.86 4.54 16.74
C HIS A 123 6.97 4.61 15.21
N THR A 124 6.93 5.79 14.62
CA THR A 124 6.98 5.97 13.17
C THR A 124 7.77 7.23 12.83
N GLU A 125 8.66 7.13 11.87
CA GLU A 125 9.37 8.30 11.34
C GLU A 125 8.43 9.07 10.42
N CYS A 126 8.11 10.30 10.80
CA CYS A 126 7.14 11.14 10.11
C CYS A 126 7.86 12.07 9.14
N GLU A 127 8.20 11.56 7.96
CA GLU A 127 8.94 12.30 6.93
C GLU A 127 8.07 12.65 5.73
N THR A 128 8.43 13.73 5.04
CA THR A 128 7.89 14.11 3.72
C THR A 128 8.87 13.70 2.62
N PHE A 129 8.38 13.10 1.53
CA PHE A 129 9.18 12.71 0.37
C PHE A 129 9.57 13.89 -0.53
#